data_AF-A0A9D9LCW7-F1
#
_entry.id   AF-A0A9D9LCW7-F1
#
_cell.length_a   1.000
_cell.length_b   1.000
_cell.length_c   1.000
_cell.angle_alpha   90.00
_cell.angle_beta   90.00
_cell.angle_gamma   90.00
#
_symmetry.space_group_name_H-M   'P 1'
#
loop_
_entity.id
_entity.type
_entity.pdbx_description
1 polymer ?
#
loop_
_entity_poly.entity_id
_entity_poly.type
_entity_poly.pdbx_seq_one_letter_code
_entity_poly.pdbx_strand_id
1 'polypeptide(L)'
;MDTQALDPVARDYVRLVLSLGLHDADIVDAYYGPPEWKAEVEAERPDLPAIRTRASGIAEALKAFEDVTDEATRPRVEYLKAQVRAVLTRIHMLEGVRLAFDEESDLVYDAIAPHHDEEYFQELLSVLDGVIPGSGPVPERFDRFRSQFVIPLGRLDPVFSAAIDESRTRTERWIPLPSGESFRLEYVKGKTWSGYNWFQGGSRSLIQINTDFPITIDRAVDLASHEG
;
A
#
# COMPACT_ATOMS: atom_id res chain seq x y z
N MET A 1 20.94 -21.26 -1.21
CA MET A 1 20.60 -21.07 -2.65
C MET A 1 21.03 -19.67 -3.03
N ASP A 2 21.54 -19.49 -4.23
CA ASP A 2 21.87 -18.17 -4.77
C ASP A 2 20.57 -17.35 -4.91
N THR A 3 20.54 -16.13 -4.40
CA THR A 3 19.39 -15.21 -4.53
C THR A 3 19.06 -14.93 -5.99
N GLN A 4 20.04 -15.08 -6.89
CA GLN A 4 19.86 -14.97 -8.35
C GLN A 4 18.93 -16.03 -8.95
N ALA A 5 18.73 -17.17 -8.28
CA ALA A 5 17.87 -18.24 -8.79
C ALA A 5 16.38 -17.86 -8.80
N LEU A 6 15.95 -16.95 -7.91
CA LEU A 6 14.56 -16.47 -7.85
C LEU A 6 14.28 -15.37 -8.89
N ASP A 7 15.31 -14.66 -9.34
CA ASP A 7 15.16 -13.49 -10.23
C ASP A 7 14.41 -13.80 -11.53
N PRO A 8 14.64 -14.92 -12.25
CA PRO A 8 13.84 -15.26 -13.43
C PRO A 8 12.33 -15.35 -13.12
N VAL A 9 11.97 -16.04 -12.03
CA VAL A 9 10.58 -16.21 -11.60
C VAL A 9 9.96 -14.87 -11.20
N ALA A 10 10.71 -14.00 -10.53
CA ALA A 10 10.27 -12.66 -10.18
C ALA A 10 10.04 -11.78 -11.43
N ARG A 11 10.91 -11.87 -12.44
CA ARG A 11 10.72 -11.15 -13.72
C ARG A 11 9.48 -11.63 -14.47
N ASP A 12 9.21 -12.93 -14.44
CA ASP A 12 8.01 -13.51 -15.07
C ASP A 12 6.74 -13.05 -14.34
N TYR A 13 6.77 -12.97 -13.01
CA TYR A 13 5.68 -12.41 -12.23
C TYR A 13 5.40 -10.93 -12.57
N VAL A 14 6.44 -10.09 -12.75
CA VAL A 14 6.21 -8.69 -13.16
C VAL A 14 5.49 -8.61 -14.51
N ARG A 15 5.89 -9.43 -15.50
CA ARG A 15 5.20 -9.49 -16.79
C ARG A 15 3.78 -10.04 -16.68
N LEU A 16 3.55 -11.01 -15.80
CA LEU A 16 2.22 -11.54 -15.49
C LEU A 16 1.28 -10.44 -14.98
N VAL A 17 1.72 -9.64 -14.02
CA VAL A 17 0.92 -8.57 -13.42
C VAL A 17 0.64 -7.46 -14.45
N LEU A 18 1.64 -7.09 -15.26
CA LEU A 18 1.43 -6.16 -16.39
C LEU A 18 0.38 -6.69 -17.38
N SER A 19 0.37 -8.01 -17.61
CA SER A 19 -0.59 -8.66 -18.51
C SER A 19 -2.00 -8.64 -17.93
N LEU A 20 -2.15 -8.91 -16.63
CA LEU A 20 -3.44 -8.79 -15.94
C LEU A 20 -3.95 -7.34 -15.95
N GLY A 21 -3.05 -6.35 -15.82
CA GLY A 21 -3.37 -4.93 -15.88
C GLY A 21 -4.02 -4.47 -17.19
N LEU A 22 -3.91 -5.25 -18.28
CA LEU A 22 -4.64 -4.98 -19.53
C LEU A 22 -6.14 -5.30 -19.44
N HIS A 23 -6.53 -6.16 -18.48
CA HIS A 23 -7.91 -6.58 -18.25
C HIS A 23 -8.54 -5.91 -17.03
N ASP A 24 -7.70 -5.35 -16.16
CA ASP A 24 -8.12 -4.66 -14.94
C ASP A 24 -7.18 -3.47 -14.66
N ALA A 25 -7.70 -2.27 -14.91
CA ALA A 25 -6.93 -1.03 -14.83
C ALA A 25 -6.45 -0.71 -13.39
N ASP A 26 -7.06 -1.31 -12.37
CA ASP A 26 -6.74 -1.04 -10.97
C ASP A 26 -5.60 -1.93 -10.43
N ILE A 27 -5.11 -2.90 -11.23
CA ILE A 27 -4.07 -3.84 -10.79
C ILE A 27 -2.66 -3.23 -10.78
N VAL A 28 -2.39 -2.29 -11.70
CA VAL A 28 -1.07 -1.64 -11.81
C VAL A 28 -1.24 -0.14 -11.65
N ASP A 29 -1.10 0.34 -10.42
CA ASP A 29 -1.13 1.78 -10.11
C ASP A 29 0.06 2.52 -10.75
N ALA A 30 1.27 1.94 -10.64
CA ALA A 30 2.47 2.48 -11.29
C ALA A 30 3.49 1.39 -11.66
N TYR A 31 4.19 1.59 -12.78
CA TYR A 31 5.26 0.71 -13.26
C TYR A 31 6.54 1.50 -13.53
N TYR A 32 7.62 1.12 -12.84
CA TYR A 32 8.94 1.77 -12.93
C TYR A 32 10.03 0.84 -13.46
N GLY A 33 9.65 -0.33 -14.00
CA GLY A 33 10.60 -1.25 -14.62
C GLY A 33 10.92 -0.87 -16.08
N PRO A 34 11.65 -1.73 -16.79
CA PRO A 34 12.04 -1.47 -18.17
C PRO A 34 10.80 -1.25 -19.08
N PRO A 35 10.71 -0.11 -19.80
CA PRO A 35 9.52 0.23 -20.58
C PRO A 35 9.20 -0.80 -21.67
N GLU A 36 10.22 -1.52 -22.16
CA GLU A 36 10.08 -2.60 -23.12
C GLU A 36 9.17 -3.73 -22.63
N TRP A 37 9.15 -4.07 -21.32
CA TRP A 37 8.31 -5.18 -20.83
C TRP A 37 6.83 -4.82 -20.90
N LYS A 38 6.49 -3.56 -20.61
CA LYS A 38 5.13 -3.06 -20.76
C LYS A 38 4.72 -3.04 -22.23
N ALA A 39 5.60 -2.55 -23.12
CA ALA A 39 5.34 -2.52 -24.55
C ALA A 39 5.17 -3.92 -25.16
N GLU A 40 5.99 -4.89 -24.75
CA GLU A 40 5.89 -6.29 -25.17
C GLU A 40 4.52 -6.90 -24.80
N VAL A 41 4.10 -6.70 -23.56
CA VAL A 41 2.80 -7.18 -23.06
C VAL A 41 1.63 -6.50 -23.78
N GLU A 42 1.72 -5.19 -24.01
CA GLU A 42 0.71 -4.41 -24.76
C GLU A 42 0.61 -4.80 -26.24
N ALA A 43 1.71 -5.28 -26.84
CA ALA A 43 1.74 -5.80 -28.19
C ALA A 43 1.19 -7.24 -28.26
N GLU A 44 1.51 -8.07 -27.26
CA GLU A 44 1.06 -9.46 -27.19
C GLU A 44 -0.45 -9.58 -26.86
N ARG A 45 -0.94 -8.75 -25.92
CA ARG A 45 -2.32 -8.75 -25.40
C ARG A 45 -2.85 -10.15 -25.05
N PRO A 46 -2.17 -10.87 -24.12
CA PRO A 46 -2.61 -12.19 -23.72
C PRO A 46 -4.02 -12.15 -23.12
N ASP A 47 -4.84 -13.16 -23.41
CA ASP A 47 -6.17 -13.32 -22.81
C ASP A 47 -6.09 -13.94 -21.40
N LEU A 48 -7.20 -13.92 -20.66
CA LEU A 48 -7.25 -14.46 -19.30
C LEU A 48 -6.80 -15.93 -19.21
N PRO A 49 -7.18 -16.85 -20.13
CA PRO A 49 -6.64 -18.21 -20.15
C PRO A 49 -5.11 -18.26 -20.27
N ALA A 50 -4.50 -17.49 -21.18
CA ALA A 50 -3.05 -17.44 -21.33
C ALA A 50 -2.37 -16.90 -20.07
N ILE A 51 -2.93 -15.84 -19.46
CA ILE A 51 -2.42 -15.27 -18.20
C ILE A 51 -2.52 -16.31 -17.07
N ARG A 52 -3.63 -17.06 -16.98
CA ARG A 52 -3.80 -18.15 -16.01
C ARG A 52 -2.73 -19.23 -16.17
N THR A 53 -2.47 -19.67 -17.40
CA THR A 53 -1.41 -20.65 -17.67
C THR A 53 -0.04 -20.15 -17.22
N ARG A 54 0.29 -18.88 -17.45
CA ARG A 54 1.54 -18.26 -16.97
C ARG A 54 1.60 -18.23 -15.44
N ALA A 55 0.52 -17.81 -14.79
CA ALA A 55 0.44 -17.77 -13.33
C ALA A 55 0.64 -19.16 -12.71
N SER A 56 -0.01 -20.19 -13.27
CA SER A 56 0.18 -21.58 -12.84
C SER A 56 1.62 -22.07 -13.07
N GLY A 57 2.25 -21.71 -14.19
CA GLY A 57 3.65 -22.04 -14.44
C GLY A 57 4.60 -21.42 -13.41
N ILE A 58 4.36 -20.16 -13.02
CA ILE A 58 5.12 -19.48 -11.97
C ILE A 58 4.90 -20.16 -10.61
N ALA A 59 3.65 -20.52 -10.27
CA ALA A 59 3.34 -21.25 -9.04
C ALA A 59 4.06 -22.60 -8.97
N GLU A 60 4.13 -23.34 -10.07
CA GLU A 60 4.89 -24.60 -10.15
C GLU A 60 6.40 -24.37 -10.02
N ALA A 61 6.94 -23.33 -10.67
CA ALA A 61 8.36 -22.98 -10.54
C ALA A 61 8.75 -22.63 -9.10
N LEU A 62 7.83 -22.00 -8.33
CA LEU A 62 8.06 -21.64 -6.94
C LEU A 62 8.21 -22.85 -6.01
N LYS A 63 7.74 -24.05 -6.40
CA LYS A 63 7.92 -25.28 -5.62
C LYS A 63 9.39 -25.67 -5.45
N ALA A 64 10.25 -25.30 -6.41
CA ALA A 64 11.69 -25.52 -6.32
C ALA A 64 12.36 -24.78 -5.14
N PHE A 65 11.63 -23.85 -4.50
CA PHE A 65 12.10 -23.03 -3.39
C PHE A 65 11.41 -23.35 -2.06
N GLU A 66 10.61 -24.43 -1.96
CA GLU A 66 9.89 -24.79 -0.72
C GLU A 66 10.82 -25.03 0.48
N ASP A 67 11.99 -25.63 0.25
CA ASP A 67 12.96 -25.94 1.30
C ASP A 67 13.92 -24.77 1.63
N VAL A 68 13.66 -23.56 1.09
CA VAL A 68 14.51 -22.40 1.38
C VAL A 68 14.29 -21.93 2.82
N THR A 69 15.32 -22.07 3.63
CA THR A 69 15.32 -21.66 5.04
C THR A 69 16.05 -20.35 5.31
N ASP A 70 16.79 -19.82 4.33
CA ASP A 70 17.53 -18.56 4.43
C ASP A 70 16.61 -17.37 4.72
N GLU A 71 16.99 -16.53 5.70
CA GLU A 71 16.16 -15.43 6.20
C GLU A 71 15.96 -14.31 5.18
N ALA A 72 16.87 -14.15 4.21
CA ALA A 72 16.73 -13.15 3.15
C ALA A 72 15.82 -13.63 2.01
N THR A 73 15.87 -14.91 1.67
CA THR A 73 15.20 -15.48 0.49
C THR A 73 13.83 -16.04 0.83
N ARG A 74 13.66 -16.69 1.98
CA ARG A 74 12.39 -17.31 2.39
C ARG A 74 11.23 -16.30 2.36
N PRO A 75 11.33 -15.09 2.94
CA PRO A 75 10.23 -14.12 2.88
C PRO A 75 9.88 -13.68 1.45
N ARG A 76 10.88 -13.60 0.56
CA ARG A 76 10.67 -13.21 -0.85
C ARG A 76 9.92 -14.30 -1.63
N VAL A 77 10.21 -15.57 -1.35
CA VAL A 77 9.51 -16.71 -1.95
C VAL A 77 8.06 -16.75 -1.47
N GLU A 78 7.82 -16.62 -0.16
CA GLU A 78 6.47 -16.62 0.41
C GLU A 78 5.64 -15.43 -0.10
N TYR A 79 6.24 -14.24 -0.17
CA TYR A 79 5.61 -13.08 -0.79
C TYR A 79 5.20 -13.36 -2.25
N LEU A 80 6.10 -13.94 -3.06
CA LEU A 80 5.81 -14.20 -4.46
C LEU A 80 4.72 -15.27 -4.64
N LYS A 81 4.67 -16.29 -3.77
CA LYS A 81 3.57 -17.27 -3.74
C LYS A 81 2.23 -16.60 -3.45
N ALA A 82 2.16 -15.75 -2.42
CA ALA A 82 0.95 -15.00 -2.08
C ALA A 82 0.50 -14.09 -3.23
N GLN A 83 1.44 -13.41 -3.89
CA GLN A 83 1.16 -12.56 -5.04
C GLN A 83 0.62 -13.34 -6.25
N VAL A 84 1.17 -14.53 -6.55
CA VAL A 84 0.67 -15.39 -7.64
C VAL A 84 -0.71 -15.95 -7.32
N ARG A 85 -0.97 -16.30 -6.05
CA ARG A 85 -2.32 -16.66 -5.57
C ARG A 85 -3.30 -15.50 -5.82
N ALA A 86 -2.95 -14.28 -5.45
CA ALA A 86 -3.79 -13.10 -5.67
C ALA A 86 -4.10 -12.88 -7.15
N VAL A 87 -3.12 -13.05 -8.04
CA VAL A 87 -3.33 -12.99 -9.50
C VAL A 87 -4.32 -14.05 -9.99
N LEU A 88 -4.14 -15.32 -9.58
CA LEU A 88 -5.04 -16.41 -9.95
C LEU A 88 -6.48 -16.16 -9.48
N THR A 89 -6.63 -15.67 -8.26
CA THR A 89 -7.91 -15.27 -7.67
C THR A 89 -8.54 -14.14 -8.47
N ARG A 90 -7.77 -13.11 -8.83
CA ARG A 90 -8.30 -11.99 -9.60
C ARG A 90 -8.77 -12.40 -10.99
N ILE A 91 -8.04 -13.30 -11.67
CA ILE A 91 -8.48 -13.87 -12.95
C ILE A 91 -9.84 -14.56 -12.79
N HIS A 92 -10.02 -15.34 -11.71
CA HIS A 92 -11.30 -15.99 -11.42
C HIS A 92 -12.45 -15.01 -11.19
N MET A 93 -12.18 -13.90 -10.49
CA MET A 93 -13.15 -12.82 -10.30
C MET A 93 -13.51 -12.10 -11.60
N LEU A 94 -12.53 -11.86 -12.48
CA LEU A 94 -12.72 -11.26 -13.81
C LEU A 94 -13.54 -12.17 -14.74
N GLU A 95 -13.51 -13.48 -14.53
CA GLU A 95 -14.38 -14.47 -15.20
C GLU A 95 -15.80 -14.53 -14.60
N GLY A 96 -16.11 -13.69 -13.61
CA GLY A 96 -17.45 -13.52 -13.07
C GLY A 96 -17.70 -14.21 -11.74
N VAL A 97 -16.70 -14.88 -11.16
CA VAL A 97 -16.87 -15.48 -9.82
C VAL A 97 -16.96 -14.40 -8.74
N ARG A 98 -17.77 -14.69 -7.72
CA ARG A 98 -17.97 -13.86 -6.54
C ARG A 98 -17.61 -14.70 -5.33
N LEU A 99 -16.68 -14.18 -4.53
CA LEU A 99 -16.21 -14.81 -3.30
C LEU A 99 -16.91 -14.14 -2.11
N ALA A 100 -16.95 -14.84 -0.97
CA ALA A 100 -17.26 -14.16 0.29
C ALA A 100 -16.14 -13.16 0.64
N PHE A 101 -16.46 -12.13 1.43
CA PHE A 101 -15.47 -11.09 1.79
C PHE A 101 -14.21 -11.68 2.46
N ASP A 102 -14.37 -12.56 3.43
CA ASP A 102 -13.25 -13.21 4.13
C ASP A 102 -12.42 -14.10 3.19
N GLU A 103 -13.08 -14.78 2.25
CA GLU A 103 -12.40 -15.62 1.26
C GLU A 103 -11.62 -14.76 0.24
N GLU A 104 -12.22 -13.68 -0.25
CA GLU A 104 -11.55 -12.73 -1.15
C GLU A 104 -10.34 -12.11 -0.46
N SER A 105 -10.52 -11.63 0.78
CA SER A 105 -9.46 -10.96 1.52
C SER A 105 -8.30 -11.89 1.88
N ASP A 106 -8.57 -13.14 2.25
CA ASP A 106 -7.53 -14.15 2.43
C ASP A 106 -6.76 -14.41 1.13
N LEU A 107 -7.48 -14.68 0.04
CA LEU A 107 -6.85 -15.08 -1.21
C LEU A 107 -6.07 -13.95 -1.89
N VAL A 108 -6.53 -12.70 -1.77
CA VAL A 108 -5.91 -11.52 -2.42
C VAL A 108 -4.91 -10.81 -1.52
N TYR A 109 -5.23 -10.63 -0.23
CA TYR A 109 -4.42 -9.84 0.71
C TYR A 109 -3.69 -10.67 1.77
N ASP A 110 -3.90 -11.99 1.80
CA ASP A 110 -3.34 -12.88 2.84
C ASP A 110 -3.79 -12.47 4.25
N ALA A 111 -5.02 -11.94 4.37
CA ALA A 111 -5.53 -11.39 5.61
C ALA A 111 -7.05 -11.57 5.72
N ILE A 112 -7.51 -12.00 6.89
CA ILE A 112 -8.92 -12.03 7.27
C ILE A 112 -9.11 -11.07 8.44
N ALA A 113 -10.09 -10.18 8.33
CA ALA A 113 -10.43 -9.29 9.43
C ALA A 113 -11.01 -10.10 10.61
N PRO A 114 -10.62 -9.81 11.86
CA PRO A 114 -11.23 -10.47 13.01
C PRO A 114 -12.71 -10.12 13.12
N HIS A 115 -13.51 -11.10 13.55
CA HIS A 115 -14.91 -10.90 13.88
C HIS A 115 -15.06 -10.60 15.35
N HIS A 116 -15.84 -9.56 15.67
CA HIS A 116 -16.11 -9.12 17.03
C HIS A 116 -17.62 -8.98 17.24
N ASP A 117 -18.07 -9.28 18.46
CA ASP A 117 -19.45 -9.09 18.89
C ASP A 117 -19.72 -7.64 19.27
N GLU A 118 -20.99 -7.33 19.60
CA GLU A 118 -21.37 -5.98 20.01
C GLU A 118 -20.69 -5.59 21.33
N GLU A 119 -20.57 -6.55 22.25
CA GLU A 119 -19.95 -6.39 23.57
C GLU A 119 -18.52 -5.86 23.46
N TYR A 120 -17.70 -6.41 22.55
CA TYR A 120 -16.36 -5.91 22.26
C TYR A 120 -16.36 -4.40 21.92
N PHE A 121 -17.27 -3.95 21.06
CA PHE A 121 -17.35 -2.54 20.68
C PHE A 121 -17.87 -1.67 21.83
N GLN A 122 -18.77 -2.18 22.67
CA GLN A 122 -19.24 -1.46 23.87
C GLN A 122 -18.10 -1.27 24.89
N GLU A 123 -17.22 -2.26 25.05
CA GLU A 123 -16.04 -2.12 25.91
C GLU A 123 -15.09 -1.03 25.40
N LEU A 124 -14.83 -0.97 24.10
CA LEU A 124 -14.02 0.10 23.49
C LEU A 124 -14.66 1.48 23.67
N LEU A 125 -15.99 1.58 23.51
CA LEU A 125 -16.72 2.82 23.75
C LEU A 125 -16.63 3.27 25.21
N SER A 126 -16.66 2.34 26.16
CA SER A 126 -16.47 2.63 27.59
C SER A 126 -15.06 3.15 27.89
N VAL A 127 -14.03 2.57 27.26
CA VAL A 127 -12.66 3.10 27.36
C VAL A 127 -12.57 4.52 26.80
N LEU A 128 -13.14 4.77 25.62
CA LEU A 128 -13.19 6.11 25.03
C LEU A 128 -13.96 7.10 25.90
N ASP A 129 -15.05 6.66 26.52
CA ASP A 129 -15.85 7.48 27.44
C ASP A 129 -15.05 7.92 28.67
N GLY A 130 -14.16 7.06 29.17
CA GLY A 130 -13.29 7.38 30.32
C GLY A 130 -12.14 8.33 30.00
N VAL A 131 -11.61 8.32 28.77
CA VAL A 131 -10.39 9.08 28.41
C VAL A 131 -10.65 10.41 27.71
N ILE A 132 -11.78 10.55 26.98
CA ILE A 132 -12.08 11.76 26.22
C ILE A 132 -12.74 12.80 27.14
N PRO A 133 -12.19 14.01 27.31
CA PRO A 133 -12.71 14.98 28.27
C PRO A 133 -14.09 15.57 27.90
N GLY A 134 -14.82 16.02 28.93
CA GLY A 134 -16.11 16.71 28.81
C GLY A 134 -17.31 15.82 29.13
N SER A 135 -18.51 16.37 28.95
CA SER A 135 -19.78 15.66 29.12
C SER A 135 -20.52 15.50 27.78
N GLY A 136 -21.52 14.62 27.77
CA GLY A 136 -22.31 14.30 26.58
C GLY A 136 -21.80 13.08 25.79
N PRO A 137 -22.42 12.79 24.63
CA PRO A 137 -22.13 11.60 23.83
C PRO A 137 -20.65 11.53 23.38
N VAL A 138 -20.05 10.34 23.45
CA VAL A 138 -18.64 10.10 23.08
C VAL A 138 -18.27 10.67 21.70
N PRO A 139 -19.07 10.50 20.61
CA PRO A 139 -18.72 11.04 19.30
C PRO A 139 -18.55 12.56 19.29
N GLU A 140 -19.47 13.30 19.92
CA GLU A 140 -19.40 14.76 19.98
C GLU A 140 -18.20 15.25 20.80
N ARG A 141 -17.84 14.53 21.87
CA ARG A 141 -16.66 14.84 22.65
C ARG A 141 -15.38 14.57 21.87
N PHE A 142 -15.34 13.46 21.12
CA PHE A 142 -14.21 13.09 20.28
C PHE A 142 -13.97 14.13 19.19
N ASP A 143 -15.01 14.56 18.48
CA ASP A 143 -14.89 15.59 17.44
C ASP A 143 -14.40 16.92 18.00
N ARG A 144 -14.95 17.35 19.15
CA ARG A 144 -14.50 18.57 19.84
C ARG A 144 -13.05 18.44 20.33
N PHE A 145 -12.65 17.27 20.80
CA PHE A 145 -11.27 17.01 21.20
C PHE A 145 -10.33 17.10 19.99
N ARG A 146 -10.61 16.36 18.90
CA ARG A 146 -9.80 16.38 17.67
C ARG A 146 -9.73 17.78 17.04
N SER A 147 -10.82 18.53 17.07
CA SER A 147 -10.90 19.88 16.48
C SER A 147 -9.90 20.87 17.09
N GLN A 148 -9.48 20.67 18.34
CA GLN A 148 -8.48 21.52 19.01
C GLN A 148 -7.09 21.41 18.37
N PHE A 149 -6.83 20.31 17.64
CA PHE A 149 -5.55 20.03 17.02
C PHE A 149 -5.54 20.32 15.52
N VAL A 150 -6.63 20.86 14.96
CA VAL A 150 -6.69 21.24 13.54
C VAL A 150 -5.70 22.37 13.27
N ILE A 151 -4.83 22.15 12.31
CA ILE A 151 -3.83 23.12 11.88
C ILE A 151 -4.54 24.18 11.02
N PRO A 152 -4.45 25.49 11.35
CA PRO A 152 -4.94 26.53 10.47
C PRO A 152 -4.26 26.45 9.10
N LEU A 153 -5.01 26.66 8.00
CA LEU A 153 -4.47 26.49 6.64
C LEU A 153 -3.15 27.25 6.40
N GLY A 154 -3.03 28.49 6.88
CA GLY A 154 -1.81 29.30 6.76
C GLY A 154 -0.62 28.83 7.64
N ARG A 155 -0.79 27.75 8.39
CA ARG A 155 0.23 27.10 9.22
C ARG A 155 0.55 25.68 8.77
N LEU A 156 -0.09 25.16 7.72
CA LEU A 156 0.16 23.81 7.24
C LEU A 156 1.63 23.63 6.83
N ASP A 157 2.14 24.52 5.98
CA ASP A 157 3.51 24.46 5.45
C ASP A 157 4.60 24.39 6.53
N PRO A 158 4.65 25.31 7.52
CA PRO A 158 5.66 25.21 8.58
C PRO A 158 5.48 23.98 9.48
N VAL A 159 4.25 23.50 9.70
CA VAL A 159 4.01 22.29 10.51
C VAL A 159 4.47 21.04 9.77
N PHE A 160 4.12 20.90 8.49
CA PHE A 160 4.57 19.78 7.66
C PHE A 160 6.09 19.79 7.49
N SER A 161 6.69 20.95 7.23
CA SER A 161 8.15 21.07 7.12
C SER A 161 8.85 20.58 8.39
N ALA A 162 8.37 21.02 9.56
CA ALA A 162 8.92 20.56 10.84
C ALA A 162 8.74 19.05 11.07
N ALA A 163 7.60 18.48 10.66
CA ALA A 163 7.35 17.05 10.75
C ALA A 163 8.28 16.25 9.82
N ILE A 164 8.44 16.69 8.57
CA ILE A 164 9.33 16.09 7.58
C ILE A 164 10.78 16.09 8.07
N ASP A 165 11.27 17.23 8.56
CA ASP A 165 12.65 17.38 9.02
C ASP A 165 12.96 16.44 10.19
N GLU A 166 12.02 16.30 11.13
CA GLU A 166 12.16 15.40 12.28
C GLU A 166 12.07 13.93 11.86
N SER A 167 11.14 13.57 10.96
CA SER A 167 11.03 12.21 10.43
C SER A 167 12.31 11.80 9.71
N ARG A 168 12.85 12.68 8.85
CA ARG A 168 14.13 12.49 8.18
C ARG A 168 15.27 12.30 9.19
N THR A 169 15.37 13.18 10.18
CA THR A 169 16.41 13.12 11.22
C THR A 169 16.39 11.81 12.00
N ARG A 170 15.20 11.22 12.21
CA ARG A 170 15.06 9.90 12.85
C ARG A 170 15.45 8.77 11.92
N THR A 171 15.00 8.82 10.67
CA THR A 171 15.30 7.80 9.66
C THR A 171 16.81 7.67 9.43
N GLU A 172 17.53 8.79 9.29
CA GLU A 172 18.98 8.79 9.03
C GLU A 172 19.83 8.13 10.12
N ARG A 173 19.28 7.93 11.34
CA ARG A 173 19.98 7.22 12.42
C ARG A 173 20.00 5.70 12.22
N TRP A 174 19.08 5.17 11.43
CA TRP A 174 18.85 3.74 11.27
C TRP A 174 19.01 3.26 9.83
N ILE A 175 18.67 4.12 8.86
CA ILE A 175 18.62 3.79 7.45
C ILE A 175 19.43 4.84 6.67
N PRO A 176 20.51 4.44 5.97
CA PRO A 176 21.24 5.35 5.10
C PRO A 176 20.36 5.72 3.89
N LEU A 177 20.08 7.01 3.73
CA LEU A 177 19.31 7.52 2.60
C LEU A 177 20.17 7.62 1.33
N PRO A 178 19.64 7.26 0.14
CA PRO A 178 20.37 7.40 -1.12
C PRO A 178 20.84 8.83 -1.38
N SER A 179 22.03 8.99 -1.97
CA SER A 179 22.53 10.33 -2.30
C SER A 179 21.62 11.04 -3.29
N GLY A 180 21.17 12.25 -2.96
CA GLY A 180 20.36 13.09 -3.85
C GLY A 180 18.88 12.72 -3.91
N GLU A 181 18.39 11.89 -2.97
CA GLU A 181 16.95 11.77 -2.77
C GLU A 181 16.34 13.12 -2.33
N SER A 182 15.12 13.37 -2.76
CA SER A 182 14.40 14.59 -2.42
C SER A 182 12.93 14.45 -2.77
N PHE A 183 12.06 15.17 -2.09
CA PHE A 183 10.69 15.36 -2.57
C PHE A 183 10.27 16.82 -2.45
N ARG A 184 9.20 17.15 -3.18
CA ARG A 184 8.52 18.45 -3.08
C ARG A 184 7.13 18.24 -2.49
N LEU A 185 6.68 19.20 -1.68
CA LEU A 185 5.35 19.22 -1.11
C LEU A 185 4.46 20.20 -1.88
N GLU A 186 3.26 19.77 -2.24
CA GLU A 186 2.22 20.61 -2.86
C GLU A 186 0.89 20.46 -2.10
N TYR A 187 0.19 21.57 -1.93
CA TYR A 187 -1.15 21.59 -1.35
C TYR A 187 -2.20 21.69 -2.44
N VAL A 188 -3.11 20.72 -2.47
CA VAL A 188 -4.13 20.59 -3.53
C VAL A 188 -5.54 20.56 -2.95
N LYS A 189 -6.53 20.63 -3.85
CA LYS A 189 -7.97 20.53 -3.59
C LYS A 189 -8.64 19.71 -4.68
N GLY A 190 -9.89 19.31 -4.46
CA GLY A 190 -10.71 18.54 -5.38
C GLY A 190 -10.24 17.11 -5.59
N LYS A 191 -9.56 16.53 -4.59
CA LYS A 191 -9.05 15.16 -4.63
C LYS A 191 -9.86 14.24 -3.72
N THR A 192 -9.91 12.96 -4.07
CA THR A 192 -10.61 11.92 -3.30
C THR A 192 -9.75 11.31 -2.19
N TRP A 193 -8.46 11.61 -2.17
CA TRP A 193 -7.47 11.15 -1.19
C TRP A 193 -7.01 12.29 -0.28
N SER A 194 -6.38 11.95 0.86
CA SER A 194 -5.89 12.92 1.86
C SER A 194 -4.44 13.35 1.64
N GLY A 195 -3.59 12.42 1.24
CA GLY A 195 -2.23 12.63 0.78
C GLY A 195 -1.91 11.62 -0.31
N TYR A 196 -0.94 11.93 -1.17
CA TYR A 196 -0.45 10.99 -2.18
C TYR A 196 0.99 11.31 -2.59
N ASN A 197 1.85 10.30 -2.60
CA ASN A 197 3.21 10.37 -3.12
C ASN A 197 3.28 9.92 -4.59
N TRP A 198 3.60 10.86 -5.48
CA TRP A 198 3.94 10.61 -6.87
C TRP A 198 5.45 10.36 -7.00
N PHE A 199 5.87 9.10 -7.09
CA PHE A 199 7.26 8.77 -7.36
C PHE A 199 7.64 9.16 -8.80
N GLN A 200 8.69 9.98 -8.93
CA GLN A 200 9.14 10.56 -10.21
C GLN A 200 10.38 9.85 -10.76
N GLY A 201 10.84 8.79 -10.10
CA GLY A 201 12.09 8.10 -10.43
C GLY A 201 13.32 8.77 -9.81
N GLY A 202 14.44 8.03 -9.77
CA GLY A 202 15.73 8.56 -9.30
C GLY A 202 15.72 9.06 -7.86
N SER A 203 14.95 8.39 -7.00
CA SER A 203 14.75 8.78 -5.59
C SER A 203 14.12 10.17 -5.43
N ARG A 204 13.27 10.58 -6.38
CA ARG A 204 12.54 11.84 -6.32
C ARG A 204 11.04 11.63 -6.30
N SER A 205 10.34 12.43 -5.51
CA SER A 205 8.88 12.36 -5.38
C SER A 205 8.23 13.74 -5.37
N LEU A 206 6.95 13.77 -5.71
CA LEU A 206 6.04 14.87 -5.43
C LEU A 206 4.98 14.38 -4.45
N ILE A 207 4.95 14.94 -3.25
CA ILE A 207 3.91 14.67 -2.27
C ILE A 207 2.84 15.74 -2.42
N GLN A 208 1.60 15.32 -2.60
CA GLN A 208 0.46 16.22 -2.61
C GLN A 208 -0.42 15.98 -1.38
N ILE A 209 -0.82 17.05 -0.70
CA ILE A 209 -1.69 17.01 0.46
C ILE A 209 -3.00 17.71 0.12
N ASN A 210 -4.11 16.99 0.30
CA ASN A 210 -5.44 17.53 0.03
C ASN A 210 -5.94 18.37 1.22
N THR A 211 -6.25 19.63 0.94
CA THR A 211 -6.67 20.63 1.93
C THR A 211 -8.17 20.83 2.02
N ASP A 212 -8.96 19.98 1.33
CA ASP A 212 -10.43 19.97 1.49
C ASP A 212 -10.88 19.38 2.84
N PHE A 213 -10.00 18.61 3.50
CA PHE A 213 -10.24 18.03 4.81
C PHE A 213 -9.40 18.74 5.89
N PRO A 214 -9.93 18.98 7.10
CA PRO A 214 -9.14 19.47 8.22
C PRO A 214 -7.98 18.51 8.54
N ILE A 215 -6.77 19.05 8.67
CA ILE A 215 -5.57 18.29 9.00
C ILE A 215 -5.19 18.61 10.44
N THR A 216 -5.07 17.58 11.27
CA THR A 216 -4.62 17.71 12.66
C THR A 216 -3.12 17.52 12.79
N ILE A 217 -2.52 17.99 13.89
CA ILE A 217 -1.07 17.90 14.14
C ILE A 217 -0.56 16.45 14.07
N ASP A 218 -1.28 15.49 14.67
CA ASP A 218 -0.96 14.06 14.59
C ASP A 218 -0.94 13.56 13.14
N ARG A 219 -1.91 14.00 12.33
CA ARG A 219 -2.01 13.60 10.93
C ARG A 219 -0.91 14.22 10.06
N ALA A 220 -0.43 15.42 10.38
CA ALA A 220 0.72 16.00 9.68
C ALA A 220 2.00 15.20 9.92
N VAL A 221 2.22 14.71 11.14
CA VAL A 221 3.35 13.83 11.47
C VAL A 221 3.24 12.48 10.75
N ASP A 222 2.06 11.89 10.77
CA ASP A 222 1.76 10.63 10.10
C ASP A 222 1.97 10.74 8.59
N LEU A 223 1.35 11.72 7.93
CA LEU A 223 1.51 11.96 6.49
C LEU A 223 2.95 12.29 6.09
N ALA A 224 3.65 13.11 6.88
CA ALA A 224 5.06 13.43 6.61
C ALA A 224 5.96 12.19 6.65
N SER A 225 5.64 11.22 7.52
CA SER A 225 6.44 9.99 7.70
C SER A 225 6.01 8.87 6.76
N HIS A 226 4.73 8.82 6.39
CA HIS A 226 4.17 7.82 5.48
C HIS A 226 4.50 8.18 4.03
N GLU A 227 4.23 9.41 3.63
CA GLU A 227 4.37 9.85 2.25
C GLU A 227 5.79 10.29 1.89
N GLY A 228 6.64 10.63 2.87
CA GLY A 228 7.95 11.26 2.67
C GLY A 228 9.15 10.51 3.21
#